data_AF-A0A7C3L1B1-F1
#
_entry.id   AF-A0A7C3L1B1-F1
#
_cell.length_a   1.000
_cell.length_b   1.000
_cell.length_c   1.000
_cell.angle_alpha   90.00
_cell.angle_beta   90.00
_cell.angle_gamma   90.00
#
_symmetry.space_group_name_H-M   'P 1'
#
loop_
_entity.id
_entity.type
_entity.pdbx_description
1 polymer ?
#
loop_
_entity_poly.entity_id
_entity_poly.type
_entity_poly.pdbx_seq_one_letter_code
_entity_poly.pdbx_strand_id
1 'polypeptide(L)'
;MSIIANRDTRAVIQGGPAGVNAACRMAEFCHLIKAPLNVQAFVFPPDAGKTAEIPFGAELVSIPIYKTVAEATQNHPTINTSLIYVGPDRAFGAAKEALAGSHIQLVSM
;
A
#
# COMPACT_ATOMS: atom_id res chain seq x y z
N MET A 1 0.16 -21.72 9.26
CA MET A 1 1.14 -21.37 8.22
C MET A 1 0.42 -20.66 7.09
N SER A 2 0.91 -19.50 6.66
CA SER A 2 0.45 -18.85 5.43
C SER A 2 1.50 -19.04 4.33
N ILE A 3 1.10 -18.86 3.07
CA ILE A 3 1.94 -19.16 1.90
C ILE A 3 2.58 -17.92 1.25
N ILE A 4 1.92 -16.77 1.28
CA ILE A 4 2.35 -15.55 0.58
C ILE A 4 2.26 -14.33 1.52
N ALA A 5 1.05 -13.97 1.97
CA ALA A 5 0.85 -12.89 2.92
C ALA A 5 0.94 -13.40 4.38
N ASN A 6 1.62 -12.65 5.25
CA ASN A 6 1.83 -13.00 6.66
C ASN A 6 1.88 -11.73 7.54
N ARG A 7 2.23 -11.88 8.82
CA ARG A 7 2.28 -10.76 9.78
C ARG A 7 3.41 -9.74 9.51
N ASP A 8 4.37 -10.10 8.65
CA ASP A 8 5.49 -9.25 8.24
C ASP A 8 5.25 -8.57 6.90
N THR A 9 4.12 -8.84 6.24
CA THR A 9 3.70 -8.14 5.02
C THR A 9 3.45 -6.67 5.31
N ARG A 10 4.13 -5.79 4.56
CA ARG A 10 3.96 -4.33 4.60
C ARG A 10 3.75 -3.83 3.17
N ALA A 11 2.60 -3.20 2.94
CA ALA A 11 2.10 -2.89 1.62
C ALA A 11 2.23 -1.39 1.28
N VAL A 12 2.63 -1.12 0.05
CA VAL A 12 2.33 0.12 -0.67
C VAL A 12 1.14 -0.13 -1.60
N ILE A 13 0.20 0.80 -1.66
CA ILE A 13 -0.93 0.73 -2.59
C ILE A 13 -0.73 1.77 -3.69
N GLN A 14 -0.59 1.32 -4.93
CA GLN A 14 -0.55 2.18 -6.11
C GLN A 14 -1.98 2.41 -6.62
N GLY A 15 -2.59 3.54 -6.28
CA GLY A 15 -3.96 3.82 -6.66
C GLY A 15 -4.61 4.94 -5.82
N GLY A 16 -5.67 5.52 -6.37
CA GLY A 16 -6.46 6.57 -5.72
C GLY A 16 -7.62 6.00 -4.88
N PRO A 17 -8.88 6.44 -5.08
CA PRO A 17 -10.02 6.03 -4.25
C PRO A 17 -10.23 4.51 -4.12
N ALA A 18 -9.99 3.74 -5.19
CA ALA A 18 -10.08 2.29 -5.14
C ALA A 18 -9.06 1.67 -4.17
N GLY A 19 -7.83 2.20 -4.16
CA GLY A 19 -6.78 1.80 -3.23
C GLY A 19 -7.11 2.18 -1.79
N VAL A 20 -7.68 3.37 -1.56
CA VAL A 20 -8.14 3.80 -0.23
C VAL A 20 -9.22 2.87 0.32
N ASN A 21 -10.20 2.49 -0.50
CA ASN A 21 -11.23 1.54 -0.11
C ASN A 21 -10.65 0.16 0.25
N ALA A 22 -9.65 -0.32 -0.52
CA ALA A 22 -8.95 -1.55 -0.20
C ALA A 22 -8.20 -1.44 1.15
N ALA A 23 -7.51 -0.32 1.40
CA ALA A 23 -6.84 -0.06 2.66
C ALA A 23 -7.80 -0.07 3.86
N CYS A 24 -9.00 0.51 3.74
CA CYS A 24 -10.02 0.44 4.79
C CYS A 24 -10.41 -1.01 5.12
N ARG A 25 -10.59 -1.87 4.11
CA ARG A 25 -10.87 -3.31 4.34
C ARG A 25 -9.68 -4.05 4.95
N MET A 26 -8.47 -3.72 4.52
CA MET A 26 -7.25 -4.28 5.12
C MET A 26 -7.11 -3.82 6.59
N ALA A 27 -7.48 -2.59 6.92
CA ALA A 27 -7.46 -2.04 8.27
C ALA A 27 -8.45 -2.76 9.19
N GLU A 28 -9.69 -2.99 8.74
CA GLU A 28 -10.68 -3.80 9.45
C GLU A 28 -10.13 -5.20 9.78
N PHE A 29 -9.49 -5.86 8.81
CA PHE A 29 -8.88 -7.17 9.02
C PHE A 29 -7.71 -7.12 10.01
N CYS A 30 -6.80 -6.15 9.87
CA CYS A 30 -5.68 -5.96 10.79
C CYS A 30 -6.18 -5.73 12.23
N HIS A 31 -7.24 -4.94 12.40
CA HIS A 31 -7.85 -4.68 13.70
C HIS A 31 -8.44 -5.97 14.30
N LEU A 32 -9.21 -6.73 13.51
CA LEU A 32 -9.79 -8.01 13.91
C LEU A 32 -8.74 -8.99 14.44
N ILE A 33 -7.59 -9.09 13.77
CA ILE A 33 -6.52 -10.02 14.15
C ILE A 33 -5.52 -9.43 15.15
N LYS A 34 -5.76 -8.21 15.65
CA LYS A 34 -4.88 -7.46 16.56
C LYS A 34 -3.46 -7.29 16.02
N ALA A 35 -3.35 -7.04 14.71
CA ALA A 35 -2.09 -6.73 14.04
C ALA A 35 -2.00 -5.22 13.72
N PRO A 36 -0.78 -4.65 13.63
CA PRO A 36 -0.60 -3.30 13.12
C PRO A 36 -1.15 -3.16 11.70
N LEU A 37 -1.52 -1.94 11.31
CA LEU A 37 -1.91 -1.65 9.94
C LEU A 37 -0.76 -2.00 8.99
N ASN A 38 -1.06 -2.81 7.98
CA ASN A 38 -0.07 -3.31 7.02
C ASN A 38 0.15 -2.35 5.84
N VAL A 39 -0.81 -1.47 5.53
CA VAL A 39 -0.63 -0.40 4.53
C VAL A 39 0.21 0.71 5.14
N GLN A 40 1.38 0.99 4.55
CA GLN A 40 2.30 2.01 5.06
C GLN A 40 2.32 3.27 4.19
N ALA A 41 1.96 3.15 2.91
CA ALA A 41 2.04 4.25 1.97
C ALA A 41 1.07 4.05 0.80
N PHE A 42 0.67 5.16 0.18
CA PHE A 42 0.07 5.17 -1.15
C PHE A 42 1.03 5.73 -2.19
N VAL A 43 0.87 5.30 -3.43
CA VAL A 43 1.50 5.92 -4.60
C VAL A 43 0.40 6.37 -5.53
N PHE A 44 0.20 7.68 -5.59
CA PHE A 44 -0.80 8.30 -6.46
C PHE A 44 -0.32 9.71 -6.81
N PRO A 45 0.41 9.88 -7.94
CA PRO A 45 1.04 11.15 -8.31
C PRO A 45 0.13 12.39 -8.24
N PRO A 46 -1.17 12.34 -8.62
CA PRO A 46 -2.05 13.51 -8.53
C PRO A 46 -2.23 14.07 -7.11
N ASP A 47 -2.11 13.24 -6.07
CA ASP A 47 -2.32 13.62 -4.67
C ASP A 47 -1.04 13.50 -3.82
N ALA A 48 0.12 13.37 -4.46
CA ALA A 48 1.38 13.25 -3.73
C ALA A 48 1.64 14.45 -2.81
N GLY A 49 2.09 14.17 -1.58
CA GLY A 49 2.26 15.14 -0.51
C GLY A 49 1.04 15.32 0.39
N LYS A 50 -0.10 14.68 0.08
CA LYS A 50 -1.27 14.59 0.96
C LYS A 50 -1.23 13.30 1.80
N THR A 51 -2.22 13.14 2.67
CA THR A 51 -2.50 11.91 3.41
C THR A 51 -3.84 11.33 3.01
N ALA A 52 -3.97 10.00 3.10
CA ALA A 52 -5.24 9.30 3.07
C ALA A 52 -5.60 8.88 4.51
N GLU A 53 -6.81 9.23 4.95
CA GLU A 53 -7.29 8.88 6.29
C GLU A 53 -7.96 7.50 6.26
N ILE A 54 -7.38 6.54 6.99
CA ILE A 54 -7.86 5.17 7.05
C ILE A 54 -8.42 4.88 8.46
N PRO A 55 -9.70 4.50 8.59
CA PRO A 55 -10.25 4.04 9.86
C PRO A 55 -9.59 2.74 10.32
N PHE A 56 -9.11 2.72 11.56
CA PHE A 56 -8.52 1.54 12.20
C PHE A 56 -9.10 1.35 13.60
N GLY A 57 -10.17 0.54 13.68
CA GLY A 57 -10.98 0.45 14.90
C GLY A 57 -11.71 1.76 15.17
N ALA A 58 -11.42 2.39 16.31
CA ALA A 58 -11.99 3.70 16.68
C ALA A 58 -11.10 4.89 16.25
N GLU A 59 -9.90 4.64 15.71
CA GLU A 59 -8.93 5.66 15.35
C GLU A 59 -8.94 5.95 13.85
N LEU A 60 -8.50 7.14 13.46
CA LEU A 60 -8.18 7.49 12.08
C LEU A 60 -6.66 7.58 11.94
N VAL A 61 -6.10 6.82 11.00
CA VAL A 61 -4.66 6.77 10.72
C VAL A 61 -4.40 7.47 9.39
N SER A 62 -3.60 8.53 9.43
CA SER A 62 -3.16 9.27 8.25
C SER A 62 -2.00 8.56 7.56
N ILE A 63 -2.20 8.08 6.34
CA ILE A 63 -1.18 7.38 5.54
C ILE A 63 -0.65 8.30 4.44
N PRO A 64 0.68 8.48 4.30
CA PRO A 64 1.25 9.38 3.31
C PRO A 64 1.04 8.89 1.86
N ILE A 65 0.87 9.84 0.95
CA ILE A 65 0.75 9.62 -0.49
C ILE A 65 2.01 10.16 -1.18
N TYR A 66 2.70 9.28 -1.92
CA TYR A 66 3.94 9.58 -2.66
C TYR A 66 3.73 9.59 -4.17
N LYS A 67 4.73 10.09 -4.90
CA LYS A 67 4.72 10.09 -6.38
C LYS A 67 5.15 8.75 -6.96
N THR A 68 6.05 8.04 -6.28
CA THR A 68 6.70 6.82 -6.81
C THR A 68 6.83 5.78 -5.71
N VAL A 69 6.93 4.50 -6.12
CA VAL A 69 7.24 3.38 -5.22
C VAL A 69 8.63 3.53 -4.63
N ALA A 70 9.58 4.08 -5.40
CA ALA A 70 10.93 4.37 -4.90
C ALA A 70 10.91 5.36 -3.73
N GLU A 71 10.16 6.46 -3.85
CA GLU A 71 10.00 7.44 -2.77
C GLU A 71 9.30 6.83 -1.54
N ALA A 72 8.24 6.04 -1.76
CA ALA A 72 7.53 5.36 -0.69
C ALA A 72 8.44 4.37 0.07
N THR A 73 9.23 3.57 -0.64
CA THR A 73 10.14 2.58 -0.03
C THR A 73 11.36 3.21 0.63
N GLN A 74 11.82 4.39 0.17
CA GLN A 74 12.86 5.16 0.86
C GLN A 74 12.39 5.67 2.23
N ASN A 75 11.17 6.20 2.31
CA ASN A 75 10.58 6.69 3.56
C ASN A 75 10.05 5.56 4.46
N HIS A 76 9.69 4.42 3.87
CA HIS A 76 9.21 3.23 4.57
C HIS A 76 9.98 1.98 4.12
N PRO A 77 11.22 1.78 4.63
CA PRO A 77 12.09 0.68 4.20
C PRO A 77 11.54 -0.73 4.48
N THR A 78 10.51 -0.85 5.33
CA THR A 78 9.86 -2.12 5.66
C THR A 78 8.88 -2.60 4.60
N ILE A 79 8.50 -1.76 3.63
CA ILE A 79 7.56 -2.14 2.56
C ILE A 79 8.17 -3.26 1.71
N ASN A 80 7.44 -4.36 1.58
CA ASN A 80 7.84 -5.55 0.83
C ASN A 80 6.78 -6.01 -0.19
N THR A 81 5.64 -5.34 -0.26
CA THR A 81 4.52 -5.73 -1.11
C THR A 81 3.94 -4.50 -1.80
N SER A 82 3.59 -4.63 -3.08
CA SER A 82 2.88 -3.60 -3.85
C SER A 82 1.53 -4.12 -4.34
N LEU A 83 0.47 -3.36 -4.09
CA LEU A 83 -0.88 -3.65 -4.60
C LEU A 83 -1.28 -2.60 -5.64
N ILE A 84 -1.75 -3.03 -6.80
CA ILE A 84 -2.00 -2.16 -7.95
C ILE A 84 -3.49 -1.97 -8.16
N TYR A 85 -3.96 -0.76 -7.88
CA TYR A 85 -5.34 -0.31 -8.01
C TYR A 85 -5.47 0.86 -9.00
N VAL A 86 -4.55 0.96 -9.97
CA VAL A 86 -4.63 1.94 -11.07
C VAL A 86 -5.40 1.36 -12.28
N GLY A 87 -5.83 2.25 -13.17
CA GLY A 87 -6.49 1.85 -14.41
C GLY A 87 -5.61 1.00 -15.34
N PRO A 88 -6.21 0.23 -16.27
CA PRO A 88 -5.49 -0.68 -17.16
C PRO A 88 -4.39 0.01 -18.00
N ASP A 89 -4.60 1.28 -18.36
CA ASP A 89 -3.68 2.13 -19.11
C ASP A 89 -2.36 2.40 -18.37
N ARG A 90 -2.36 2.33 -17.03
CA ARG A 90 -1.22 2.62 -16.16
C ARG A 90 -0.69 1.40 -15.41
N ALA A 91 -1.50 0.34 -15.32
CA ALA A 91 -1.22 -0.90 -14.62
C ALA A 91 0.16 -1.52 -14.94
N PHE A 92 0.51 -1.61 -16.23
CA PHE A 92 1.80 -2.19 -16.65
C PHE A 92 2.98 -1.38 -16.12
N GLY A 93 2.91 -0.05 -16.22
CA GLY A 93 3.96 0.85 -15.71
C GLY A 93 4.12 0.74 -14.20
N ALA A 94 3.00 0.75 -13.47
CA ALA A 94 2.96 0.57 -12.02
C ALA A 94 3.56 -0.78 -11.57
N ALA A 95 3.24 -1.86 -12.27
CA ALA A 95 3.78 -3.19 -11.96
C ALA A 95 5.28 -3.26 -12.22
N LYS A 96 5.73 -2.71 -13.36
CA LYS A 96 7.14 -2.64 -13.70
C LYS A 96 7.94 -1.82 -12.70
N GLU A 97 7.40 -0.69 -12.24
CA GLU A 97 8.01 0.14 -11.21
C GLU A 97 8.17 -0.62 -9.89
N ALA A 98 7.11 -1.29 -9.43
CA ALA A 98 7.16 -2.09 -8.20
C ALA A 98 8.18 -3.23 -8.29
N LEU A 99 8.22 -3.95 -9.41
CA LEU A 99 9.16 -5.05 -9.63
C LEU A 99 10.62 -4.59 -9.76
N ALA A 100 10.86 -3.33 -10.12
CA ALA A 100 12.21 -2.75 -10.12
C ALA A 100 12.72 -2.42 -8.71
N GLY A 101 11.82 -2.34 -7.71
CA GLY A 101 12.18 -2.11 -6.32
C GLY A 101 12.78 -3.36 -5.66
N SER A 102 14.04 -3.29 -5.22
CA SER A 102 14.76 -4.43 -4.62
C SER A 102 14.14 -4.97 -3.33
N HIS A 103 13.29 -4.19 -2.67
CA HIS A 103 12.59 -4.58 -1.43
C HIS A 103 11.23 -5.25 -1.69
N ILE A 104 10.63 -5.06 -2.86
CA ILE A 104 9.31 -5.60 -3.18
C ILE A 104 9.45 -7.07 -3.59
N GLN A 105 8.82 -7.96 -2.83
CA GLN A 105 8.81 -9.40 -3.06
C GLN A 105 7.49 -9.90 -3.65
N LEU A 106 6.42 -9.10 -3.53
CA LEU A 106 5.09 -9.43 -4.02
C LEU A 106 4.45 -8.24 -4.74
N VAL A 107 3.88 -8.51 -5.91
CA VAL A 107 3.04 -7.57 -6.66
C VAL A 107 1.70 -8.24 -6.95
N SER A 108 0.59 -7.58 -6.64
CA SER A 108 -0.78 -8.06 -6.91
C SER A 108 -1.63 -6.96 -7.53
N MET A 109 -2.61 -7.34 -8.35
CA MET A 109 -3.54 -6.44 -9.06
C MET A 109 -4.99 -6.77 -8.72
#